data_AF-A0A2N0ZDU3-F1
#
_entry.id   AF-A0A2N0ZDU3-F1
#
_cell.length_a   1.000
_cell.length_b   1.000
_cell.length_c   1.000
_cell.angle_alpha   90.00
_cell.angle_beta   90.00
_cell.angle_gamma   90.00
#
_symmetry.space_group_name_H-M   'P 1'
#
loop_
_entity.id
_entity.type
_entity.pdbx_description
1 polymer ?
#
loop_
_entity_poly.entity_id
_entity_poly.type
_entity_poly.pdbx_seq_one_letter_code
_entity_poly.pdbx_strand_id
1 'polypeptide(L)'
;MKKEIDLLGFIKLNPKYLIGLVIASAILLFSPDIFLNKLAITSFVDKYRVWIGLVFLVTASLLISHLIWYISYSVKDRLDGQSFQKLGKQRLKNLTPREKEILIDAY
;
A
#
# COMPACT_ATOMS: atom_id res chain seq x y z
N MET A 1 -10.10 5.26 -34.61
CA MET A 1 -9.82 5.65 -33.21
C MET A 1 -8.74 4.73 -32.67
N LYS A 2 -7.51 5.22 -32.61
CA LYS A 2 -6.35 4.48 -32.11
C LYS A 2 -6.58 4.32 -30.60
N LYS A 3 -6.68 3.08 -30.12
CA LYS A 3 -6.84 2.76 -28.70
C LYS A 3 -5.50 3.08 -28.04
N GLU A 4 -5.27 4.35 -27.74
CA GLU A 4 -4.14 4.74 -26.91
C GLU A 4 -4.31 3.99 -25.60
N ILE A 5 -3.36 3.11 -25.33
CA ILE A 5 -3.32 2.32 -24.11
C ILE A 5 -3.22 3.36 -23.00
N ASP A 6 -4.28 3.51 -22.20
CA ASP A 6 -4.32 4.46 -21.09
C ASP A 6 -3.41 3.95 -19.96
N LEU A 7 -2.11 4.11 -20.18
CA LEU A 7 -1.04 3.77 -19.25
C LEU A 7 -1.20 4.51 -17.92
N LEU A 8 -1.78 5.72 -17.96
CA LEU A 8 -2.10 6.52 -16.78
C LEU A 8 -3.23 5.91 -15.96
N GLY A 9 -4.27 5.39 -16.62
CA GLY A 9 -5.33 4.61 -15.99
C GLY A 9 -4.80 3.34 -15.33
N PHE A 10 -3.80 2.69 -15.93
CA PHE A 10 -3.15 1.50 -15.37
C PHE A 10 -2.33 1.82 -14.11
N ILE A 11 -1.64 2.97 -14.06
CA ILE A 11 -0.92 3.43 -12.87
C ILE A 11 -1.91 3.85 -11.75
N LYS A 12 -3.12 4.32 -12.12
CA LYS A 12 -4.20 4.63 -11.18
C LYS A 12 -4.96 3.40 -10.64
N LEU A 13 -4.61 2.18 -11.07
CA LEU A 13 -5.22 0.97 -10.53
C LEU A 13 -4.98 0.88 -9.02
N ASN A 14 -6.03 0.50 -8.29
CA ASN A 14 -5.94 0.27 -6.86
C ASN A 14 -4.78 -0.73 -6.59
N PRO A 15 -3.83 -0.42 -5.69
CA PRO A 15 -2.67 -1.26 -5.39
C PRO A 15 -3.00 -2.74 -5.11
N LYS A 16 -4.25 -3.03 -4.71
CA LYS A 16 -4.80 -4.39 -4.60
C LYS A 16 -4.59 -5.26 -5.84
N TYR A 17 -4.69 -4.70 -7.04
CA TYR A 17 -4.49 -5.46 -8.29
C TYR A 17 -3.01 -5.75 -8.58
N LEU A 18 -2.11 -4.87 -8.12
CA LEU A 18 -0.66 -5.07 -8.26
C LEU A 18 -0.16 -6.25 -7.41
N ILE A 19 -0.84 -6.54 -6.29
CA ILE A 19 -0.53 -7.68 -5.41
C ILE A 19 -0.63 -9.01 -6.19
N GLY A 20 -1.71 -9.20 -6.94
CA GLY A 20 -1.87 -10.40 -7.76
C GLY A 20 -0.76 -10.55 -8.80
N LEU A 21 -0.35 -9.44 -9.43
CA LEU A 21 0.70 -9.45 -10.44
C LEU A 21 2.08 -9.78 -9.84
N VAL A 22 2.42 -9.18 -8.69
CA VAL A 22 3.66 -9.48 -7.97
C VAL A 22 3.69 -10.94 -7.51
N ILE A 23 2.60 -11.45 -6.94
CA ILE A 23 2.55 -12.84 -6.48
C ILE A 23 2.68 -13.80 -7.66
N ALA A 24 1.92 -13.59 -8.74
CA ALA A 24 1.98 -14.46 -9.90
C ALA A 24 3.39 -14.46 -10.54
N SER A 25 3.95 -13.28 -10.78
CA SER A 25 5.29 -13.17 -11.37
C SER A 25 6.39 -13.68 -10.43
N ALA A 26 6.26 -13.51 -9.11
CA ALA A 26 7.16 -14.11 -8.13
C ALA A 26 7.10 -15.64 -8.16
N ILE A 27 5.91 -16.24 -8.21
CA ILE A 27 5.76 -17.70 -8.33
C ILE A 27 6.42 -18.18 -9.62
N LEU A 28 6.21 -17.50 -10.74
CA LEU A 28 6.81 -17.88 -12.01
C LEU A 28 8.35 -17.79 -12.00
N LEU A 29 8.93 -16.82 -11.29
CA LEU A 29 10.39 -16.59 -11.28
C LEU A 29 11.15 -17.40 -10.23
N PHE A 30 10.55 -17.58 -9.05
CA PHE A 30 11.23 -18.12 -7.87
C PHE A 30 10.78 -19.54 -7.51
N SER A 31 9.77 -20.09 -8.19
CA SER A 31 9.34 -21.46 -7.93
C SER A 31 10.29 -22.49 -8.57
N PRO A 32 10.50 -23.66 -7.95
CA PRO A 32 11.33 -24.72 -8.53
C PRO A 32 10.73 -25.29 -9.82
N ASP A 33 11.58 -25.77 -10.73
CA ASP A 33 11.15 -26.35 -12.01
C ASP A 33 10.18 -27.54 -11.84
N ILE A 34 10.31 -28.30 -10.74
CA ILE A 34 9.38 -29.39 -10.39
C ILE A 34 7.94 -28.87 -10.28
N PHE A 35 7.75 -27.69 -9.71
CA PHE A 35 6.44 -27.07 -9.57
C PHE A 35 5.93 -26.56 -10.92
N LEU A 36 6.77 -25.86 -11.69
CA LEU A 36 6.40 -25.34 -13.01
C LEU A 36 6.06 -26.45 -14.01
N ASN A 37 6.75 -27.59 -13.92
CA ASN A 37 6.48 -28.79 -14.71
C ASN A 37 5.10 -29.38 -14.38
N LYS A 38 4.68 -29.39 -13.11
CA LYS A 38 3.33 -29.84 -12.72
C LYS A 38 2.23 -28.96 -13.31
N LEU A 39 2.51 -27.68 -13.53
CA LEU A 39 1.60 -26.73 -14.17
C LEU A 39 1.71 -26.75 -15.70
N ALA A 40 2.65 -27.51 -16.28
CA ALA A 40 2.94 -27.56 -17.72
C ALA A 40 3.27 -26.18 -18.33
N ILE A 41 3.90 -25.28 -17.56
CA ILE A 41 4.22 -23.89 -17.97
C ILE A 41 5.73 -23.61 -18.09
N THR A 42 6.59 -24.59 -17.86
CA THR A 42 8.05 -24.43 -17.83
C THR A 42 8.59 -23.84 -19.12
N SER A 43 8.14 -24.35 -20.27
CA SER A 43 8.54 -23.83 -21.59
C SER A 43 8.12 -22.37 -21.83
N PHE A 44 7.00 -21.95 -21.25
CA PHE A 44 6.55 -20.56 -21.29
C PHE A 44 7.43 -19.67 -20.41
N VAL A 45 7.71 -20.11 -19.18
CA VAL A 45 8.56 -19.37 -18.25
C VAL A 45 9.95 -19.19 -18.82
N ASP A 46 10.56 -20.22 -19.40
CA ASP A 46 11.90 -20.13 -19.97
C ASP A 46 11.95 -19.21 -21.19
N LYS A 47 10.91 -19.22 -22.03
CA LYS A 47 10.81 -18.32 -23.18
C LYS A 47 10.63 -16.84 -22.79
N TYR A 48 9.90 -16.57 -21.72
CA TYR A 48 9.53 -15.19 -21.33
C TYR A 48 10.16 -14.74 -20.01
N ARG A 49 11.15 -15.46 -19.47
CA ARG A 49 11.74 -15.23 -18.14
C ARG A 49 12.13 -13.77 -17.90
N VAL A 50 12.78 -13.15 -18.88
CA VAL A 50 13.20 -11.73 -18.83
C VAL A 50 11.99 -10.81 -18.74
N TRP A 51 10.96 -11.03 -19.55
CA TRP A 51 9.74 -10.22 -19.55
C TRP A 51 8.96 -10.35 -18.25
N ILE A 52 8.84 -11.57 -17.72
CA ILE A 52 8.24 -11.83 -16.41
C ILE A 52 9.03 -11.11 -15.30
N GLY A 53 10.36 -11.12 -15.39
CA GLY A 53 11.27 -10.36 -14.53
C GLY A 53 11.01 -8.85 -14.54
N LEU A 54 10.85 -8.26 -15.72
CA LEU A 54 10.53 -6.84 -15.86
C LEU A 54 9.17 -6.50 -15.23
N VAL A 55 8.15 -7.33 -15.47
CA VAL A 55 6.83 -7.16 -14.86
C VAL A 55 6.90 -7.24 -13.34
N PHE A 56 7.64 -8.21 -12.80
CA PHE A 56 7.87 -8.35 -11.37
C PHE A 56 8.54 -7.11 -10.78
N LEU A 57 9.63 -6.63 -11.40
CA LEU A 57 10.37 -5.46 -10.92
C LEU A 57 9.52 -4.19 -10.90
N VAL A 58 8.79 -3.91 -11.99
CA VAL A 58 7.92 -2.74 -12.08
C VAL A 58 6.82 -2.82 -11.04
N THR A 59 6.14 -3.96 -10.91
CA THR A 59 5.03 -4.07 -9.95
C THR A 59 5.48 -4.12 -8.49
N ALA A 60 6.61 -4.77 -8.20
CA ALA A 60 7.20 -4.77 -6.87
C ALA A 60 7.64 -3.36 -6.45
N SER A 61 8.25 -2.58 -7.34
CA SER A 61 8.68 -1.21 -7.02
C SER A 61 7.49 -0.29 -6.70
N LEU A 62 6.38 -0.41 -7.43
CA LEU A 62 5.13 0.32 -7.13
C LEU A 62 4.55 -0.09 -5.78
N LEU A 63 4.51 -1.38 -5.48
CA LEU A 63 4.00 -1.90 -4.20
C LEU A 63 4.87 -1.46 -3.02
N ILE A 64 6.18 -1.52 -3.14
CA ILE A 64 7.13 -1.04 -2.13
C ILE A 64 6.94 0.45 -1.89
N SER A 65 6.80 1.25 -2.95
CA SER A 65 6.56 2.69 -2.82
C SER A 65 5.27 2.99 -2.04
N HIS A 66 4.19 2.26 -2.35
CA HIS A 66 2.93 2.41 -1.62
C HIS A 66 3.04 1.95 -0.15
N LEU A 67 3.75 0.85 0.10
CA LEU A 67 3.99 0.33 1.44
C LEU A 67 4.77 1.34 2.31
N ILE A 68 5.81 1.95 1.76
CA ILE A 68 6.59 3.00 2.43
C ILE A 68 5.67 4.16 2.81
N TRP A 69 4.88 4.67 1.87
CA TRP A 69 3.95 5.78 2.13
C TRP A 69 2.94 5.42 3.23
N TYR A 70 2.35 4.22 3.17
CA TYR A 70 1.39 3.75 4.15
C TYR A 70 1.99 3.64 5.56
N ILE A 71 3.21 3.10 5.67
CA ILE A 71 3.94 3.00 6.93
C ILE A 71 4.25 4.40 7.47
N SER A 72 4.81 5.29 6.64
CA SER A 72 5.13 6.67 7.05
C SER A 72 3.88 7.41 7.55
N TYR A 73 2.77 7.29 6.83
CA TYR A 73 1.49 7.88 7.25
C TYR A 73 1.00 7.29 8.57
N SER A 74 1.00 5.96 8.71
CA SER A 74 0.54 5.27 9.92
C SER A 74 1.38 5.62 11.15
N VAL A 75 2.70 5.78 10.98
CA VAL A 75 3.59 6.22 12.05
C VAL A 75 3.26 7.66 12.45
N LYS A 76 3.11 8.57 11.47
CA LYS A 76 2.78 9.96 11.73
C LYS A 76 1.43 10.11 12.45
N ASP A 77 0.40 9.41 11.97
CA ASP A 77 -0.94 9.45 12.56
C ASP A 77 -0.94 8.99 14.04
N ARG A 78 -0.17 7.94 14.35
CA ARG A 78 0.00 7.49 15.75
C ARG A 78 0.72 8.51 16.64
N LEU A 79 1.66 9.27 16.10
CA LEU A 79 2.37 10.31 16.84
C LEU A 79 1.48 11.54 17.04
N ASP A 80 0.81 11.98 15.98
CA ASP A 80 -0.10 13.13 15.99
C ASP A 80 -1.31 12.86 16.90
N GLY A 81 -1.90 11.67 16.84
CA GLY A 81 -3.00 11.26 17.72
C GLY A 81 -2.62 11.28 19.21
N GLN A 82 -1.40 10.85 19.55
CA GLN A 82 -0.90 10.93 20.93
C GLN A 82 -0.64 12.38 21.37
N SER A 83 -0.11 13.21 20.48
CA SER A 83 0.11 14.63 20.74
C SER A 83 -1.23 15.37 20.93
N PHE A 84 -2.22 15.10 20.08
CA PHE A 84 -3.55 15.70 20.16
C PHE A 84 -4.27 15.32 21.45
N GLN A 85 -4.22 14.05 21.87
CA GLN A 85 -4.79 13.62 23.15
C GLN A 85 -4.09 14.27 24.36
N LYS A 86 -2.77 14.44 24.31
CA LYS A 86 -2.00 15.12 25.37
C LYS A 86 -2.37 16.60 25.46
N LEU A 87 -2.41 17.30 24.33
CA LEU A 87 -2.79 18.71 24.26
C LEU A 87 -4.24 18.94 24.67
N GLY A 88 -5.15 18.05 24.25
CA GLY A 88 -6.56 18.07 24.68
C GLY A 88 -6.70 17.93 26.20
N LYS A 89 -6.01 16.96 26.81
CA LYS A 89 -6.00 16.79 28.27
C LYS A 89 -5.38 17.98 29.01
N GLN A 90 -4.31 18.58 28.47
CA GLN A 90 -3.71 19.78 29.07
C GLN A 90 -4.64 20.99 28.99
N ARG A 91 -5.30 21.21 27.84
CA ARG A 91 -6.31 22.26 27.69
C ARG A 91 -7.44 22.08 28.69
N LEU A 92 -8.03 20.89 28.78
CA LEU A 92 -9.13 20.59 29.72
C LEU A 92 -8.74 20.85 31.19
N LYS A 93 -7.49 20.57 31.57
CA LYS A 93 -6.99 20.83 32.94
C LYS A 93 -6.83 22.32 33.24
N ASN A 94 -6.50 23.12 32.22
CA ASN A 94 -6.21 24.56 32.37
C ASN A 94 -7.41 25.47 32.07
N LEU A 95 -8.62 24.91 31.89
CA LEU A 95 -9.82 25.71 31.69
C LEU A 95 -10.17 26.50 32.94
N THR A 96 -10.56 27.76 32.75
CA THR A 96 -11.15 28.59 33.79
C THR A 96 -12.51 28.02 34.23
N PRO A 97 -12.97 28.33 35.45
CA PRO A 97 -14.27 27.85 35.95
C PRO A 97 -15.43 28.18 34.99
N ARG A 98 -15.41 29.37 34.38
CA ARG A 98 -16.41 29.81 33.40
C ARG A 98 -16.39 28.98 32.12
N GLU A 99 -15.21 28.64 31.61
CA GLU A 99 -15.07 27.79 30.43
C GLU A 99 -15.49 26.34 30.70
N LYS A 100 -15.29 25.85 31.93
CA LYS A 100 -15.81 24.53 32.35
C LYS A 100 -17.33 24.51 32.42
N GLU A 101 -17.95 25.60 32.89
CA GLU A 101 -19.41 25.75 32.94
C GLU A 101 -20.02 25.67 31.53
N ILE A 102 -19.43 26.37 30.56
CA ILE A 102 -19.84 26.32 29.15
C ILE A 102 -19.73 24.90 28.57
N LEU A 103 -18.71 24.13 28.95
CA LEU A 103 -18.56 22.75 28.49
C LEU A 103 -19.55 21.77 29.12
N ILE A 104 -19.95 22.01 30.37
CA ILE A 104 -20.97 21.19 31.06
C ILE A 104 -22.36 21.45 30.47
N ASP A 105 -22.65 22.70 30.11
CA ASP A 105 -23.95 23.10 29.55
C ASP A 105 -24.15 22.64 28.09
N ALA A 106 -23.05 22.32 27.39
CA ALA A 106 -23.05 21.89 25.99
C ALA A 106 -23.20 20.36 25.78
N TYR A 107 -23.26 19.56 26.86
CA TYR A 107 -23.30 18.09 26.82
C TYR A 107 -24.45 17.53 27.67
#